data_AF-A0A7S2AB56-F1
#
_entry.id   AF-A0A7S2AB56-F1
#
_cell.length_a   1.000
_cell.length_b   1.000
_cell.length_c   1.000
_cell.angle_alpha   90.00
_cell.angle_beta   90.00
_cell.angle_gamma   90.00
#
_symmetry.space_group_name_H-M   'P 1'
#
loop_
_entity.id
_entity.type
_entity.pdbx_description
1 polymer ?
#
loop_
_entity_poly.entity_id
_entity_poly.type
_entity_poly.pdbx_seq_one_letter_code
_entity_poly.pdbx_strand_id
1 'polypeptide(L)'
;WRPRSLGYYFTNEDDLIGVQKLDPNLLRRHKQRYVHVRRGAIKDQVLLEDSGEYESREPDPFIEGDCTAQHKWQISTFPSCNHVFEIDLTDLGAGSKIDERVRLVNNGYWRDVWFVQEYDGKKRALKTIRYEHDFELRNYDRHRKDALVSERLTASPNVVDIYAFCGNTGVFEFGDGGDVDDAIWPQEGSKSTLTMLERLRLTLQIATSLADLHNFDKEG
;
A
#
# COMPACT_ATOMS: atom_id res chain seq x y z
N TRP A 1 3.13 -16.51 21.74
CA TRP A 1 2.57 -15.26 21.18
C TRP A 1 1.19 -15.55 20.61
N ARG A 2 0.13 -14.84 21.04
CA ARG A 2 -1.21 -14.93 20.43
C ARG A 2 -1.39 -13.68 19.55
N PRO A 3 -1.73 -13.79 18.25
CA PRO A 3 -1.98 -12.61 17.45
C PRO A 3 -3.16 -11.85 18.04
N ARG A 4 -2.95 -10.57 18.37
CA ARG A 4 -4.02 -9.66 18.75
C ARG A 4 -4.46 -9.00 17.47
N SER A 5 -5.61 -9.38 16.95
CA SER A 5 -6.23 -8.67 15.84
C SER A 5 -7.02 -7.50 16.42
N LEU A 6 -6.67 -6.27 16.01
CA LEU A 6 -7.47 -5.08 16.26
C LEU A 6 -8.28 -4.77 15.01
N GLY A 7 -9.58 -4.60 15.17
CA GLY A 7 -10.45 -4.01 14.15
C GLY A 7 -10.62 -2.52 14.43
N TYR A 8 -10.50 -1.69 13.41
CA TYR A 8 -10.82 -0.26 13.44
C TYR A 8 -12.09 -0.04 12.64
N TYR A 9 -12.99 0.78 13.16
CA TYR A 9 -14.26 1.10 12.53
C TYR A 9 -14.32 2.59 12.28
N PHE A 10 -14.68 2.98 11.06
CA PHE A 10 -14.77 4.38 10.64
C PHE A 10 -16.19 4.70 10.16
N THR A 11 -16.61 5.97 10.30
CA THR A 11 -17.85 6.46 9.71
C THR A 11 -17.69 6.63 8.20
N ASN A 12 -18.78 6.94 7.51
CA ASN A 12 -18.74 7.32 6.10
C ASN A 12 -18.03 8.68 5.87
N GLU A 13 -17.72 9.41 6.94
CA GLU A 13 -16.98 10.68 6.93
C GLU A 13 -15.52 10.47 7.38
N ASP A 14 -15.05 9.23 7.41
CA ASP A 14 -13.70 8.81 7.82
C ASP A 14 -13.35 9.08 9.30
N ASP A 15 -14.33 9.39 10.14
CA ASP A 15 -14.14 9.52 11.59
C ASP A 15 -14.01 8.15 12.26
N LEU A 16 -13.00 7.95 13.11
CA LEU A 16 -12.84 6.72 13.88
C LEU A 16 -14.01 6.53 14.87
N ILE A 17 -14.86 5.55 14.61
CA ILE A 17 -15.99 5.13 15.48
C ILE A 17 -15.48 4.37 16.70
N GLY A 18 -14.42 3.58 16.52
CA GLY A 18 -13.82 2.86 17.64
C GLY A 18 -12.91 1.72 17.24
N VAL A 19 -12.38 1.09 18.28
CA VAL A 19 -11.42 -0.01 18.17
C VAL A 19 -11.98 -1.23 18.87
N GLN A 20 -12.09 -2.36 18.17
CA GLN A 20 -12.43 -3.64 18.79
C GLN A 20 -11.20 -4.53 18.87
N LYS A 21 -10.79 -4.82 20.10
CA LYS A 21 -9.82 -5.88 20.37
C LYS A 21 -10.55 -7.21 20.28
N LEU A 22 -10.20 -8.04 19.29
CA LEU A 22 -10.74 -9.39 19.21
C LEU A 22 -10.26 -10.19 20.44
N ASP A 23 -11.19 -10.88 21.10
CA ASP A 23 -10.91 -11.65 22.30
C ASP A 23 -9.77 -12.64 22.04
N PRO A 24 -8.61 -12.54 22.72
CA PRO A 24 -7.51 -13.48 22.53
C PRO A 24 -7.85 -14.90 23.02
N ASN A 25 -8.99 -15.06 23.72
CA ASN A 25 -9.62 -16.30 24.13
C ASN A 25 -10.87 -16.64 23.30
N LEU A 26 -11.04 -16.07 22.10
CA LEU A 26 -11.87 -16.70 21.06
C LEU A 26 -11.32 -18.13 20.91
N LEU A 27 -11.95 -19.05 21.64
CA LEU A 27 -11.67 -20.47 21.57
C LEU A 27 -11.66 -20.75 20.08
N ARG A 28 -10.51 -21.20 19.56
CA ARG A 28 -10.43 -21.85 18.26
C ARG A 28 -11.39 -23.02 18.37
N ARG A 29 -12.68 -22.78 18.13
CA ARG A 29 -13.63 -23.84 17.92
C ARG A 29 -13.03 -24.55 16.73
N HIS A 30 -12.56 -25.77 16.96
CA HIS A 30 -12.32 -26.76 15.92
C HIS A 30 -13.68 -27.08 15.25
N LYS A 31 -14.36 -26.06 14.71
CA LYS A 31 -15.26 -26.30 13.61
C LYS A 31 -14.31 -26.65 12.48
N GLN A 32 -14.48 -27.85 11.92
CA GLN A 32 -13.95 -28.15 10.59
C GLN A 32 -14.20 -26.91 9.75
N ARG A 33 -13.13 -26.31 9.21
CA ARG A 33 -13.26 -25.18 8.29
C ARG A 33 -13.92 -25.75 7.04
N TYR A 34 -15.24 -25.69 6.98
CA TYR A 34 -15.95 -25.91 5.74
C TYR A 34 -16.15 -24.53 5.12
N VAL A 35 -15.69 -24.36 3.89
CA VAL A 35 -16.10 -23.22 3.08
C VAL A 35 -17.56 -23.49 2.72
N HIS A 36 -18.47 -22.69 3.25
CA HIS A 36 -19.87 -22.79 2.86
C HIS A 36 -20.01 -22.28 1.43
N VAL A 37 -20.01 -23.19 0.46
CA VAL A 37 -20.28 -22.88 -0.94
C VAL A 37 -21.78 -23.00 -1.17
N ARG A 38 -22.44 -21.89 -1.50
CA ARG A 38 -23.88 -21.87 -1.79
C ARG A 38 -24.18 -22.84 -2.96
N ARG A 39 -25.32 -23.54 -2.91
CA ARG A 39 -25.83 -24.30 -4.07
C ARG A 39 -26.01 -23.32 -5.24
N GLY A 40 -25.21 -23.46 -6.29
CA GLY A 40 -25.18 -22.54 -7.43
C GLY A 40 -23.85 -21.77 -7.56
N ALA A 41 -23.12 -21.55 -6.47
CA ALA A 41 -21.88 -20.75 -6.50
C ALA A 41 -20.81 -21.35 -7.41
N ILE A 42 -20.77 -22.68 -7.58
CA ILE A 42 -19.88 -23.32 -8.57
C ILE A 42 -20.28 -22.92 -10.00
N LYS A 43 -21.58 -22.88 -10.31
CA LYS A 43 -22.06 -22.43 -11.63
C LYS A 43 -21.82 -20.94 -11.82
N ASP A 44 -22.06 -20.14 -10.79
CA ASP A 44 -21.80 -18.70 -10.83
C ASP A 44 -20.31 -18.43 -11.03
N GLN A 45 -19.43 -19.22 -10.39
CA GLN A 45 -17.98 -19.12 -10.55
C GLN A 45 -17.53 -19.53 -11.96
N VAL A 46 -18.09 -20.60 -12.53
CA VAL A 46 -17.84 -21.00 -13.93
C VAL A 46 -18.35 -19.95 -14.92
N LEU A 47 -19.49 -19.31 -14.64
CA LEU A 47 -20.00 -18.22 -15.48
C LEU A 47 -19.18 -16.95 -15.35
N LEU A 48 -18.58 -16.72 -14.18
CA LEU A 48 -17.67 -15.60 -13.96
C LEU A 48 -16.34 -15.84 -14.68
N GLU A 49 -15.79 -17.05 -14.70
CA GLU A 49 -14.49 -17.35 -15.35
C GLU A 49 -14.40 -16.84 -16.80
N ASP A 50 -15.48 -16.96 -17.59
CA ASP A 50 -15.54 -16.50 -18.99
C ASP A 50 -16.19 -15.10 -19.16
N SER A 51 -16.34 -14.34 -18.07
CA SER A 51 -16.96 -13.02 -18.09
C SER A 51 -15.93 -11.90 -18.19
N GLY A 52 -16.28 -10.81 -18.88
CA GLY A 52 -15.45 -9.61 -18.93
C GLY A 52 -15.20 -8.98 -17.54
N GLU A 53 -16.06 -9.23 -16.56
CA GLU A 53 -15.83 -8.81 -15.17
C GLU A 53 -14.65 -9.57 -14.55
N TYR A 54 -14.55 -10.88 -14.76
CA TYR A 54 -13.42 -11.68 -14.28
C TYR A 54 -12.12 -11.32 -14.99
N GLU A 55 -12.15 -11.18 -16.32
CA GLU A 55 -11.00 -10.71 -17.10
C GLU A 55 -10.48 -9.35 -16.59
N SER A 56 -11.37 -8.44 -16.18
CA SER A 56 -10.98 -7.12 -15.66
C SER A 56 -10.29 -7.15 -14.29
N ARG A 57 -10.43 -8.25 -13.54
CA ARG A 57 -9.83 -8.51 -12.22
C ARG A 57 -8.56 -9.36 -12.26
N GLU A 58 -8.24 -9.92 -13.43
CA GLU A 58 -6.99 -10.65 -13.65
C GLU A 58 -5.79 -9.68 -13.74
N PRO A 59 -4.58 -10.13 -13.37
CA PRO A 59 -3.36 -9.35 -13.58
C PRO A 59 -3.18 -8.97 -15.05
N ASP A 60 -2.72 -7.72 -15.26
CA ASP A 60 -2.32 -7.28 -16.60
C ASP A 60 -1.22 -8.25 -17.12
N PRO A 61 -1.36 -8.83 -18.33
CA PRO A 61 -0.48 -9.88 -18.81
C PRO A 61 0.96 -9.38 -18.83
N PHE A 62 1.85 -10.12 -18.19
CA PHE A 62 3.25 -9.72 -18.09
C PHE A 62 4.03 -9.98 -19.39
N ILE A 63 3.60 -10.95 -20.19
CA ILE A 63 4.22 -11.33 -21.46
C ILE A 63 3.23 -11.03 -22.58
N GLU A 64 3.64 -10.22 -23.55
CA GLU A 64 2.86 -9.87 -24.74
C GLU A 64 3.74 -9.94 -25.98
N GLY A 65 3.50 -10.92 -26.86
CA GLY A 65 4.30 -11.11 -28.07
C GLY A 65 5.77 -11.40 -27.76
N ASP A 66 6.66 -10.50 -28.17
CA ASP A 66 8.10 -10.53 -27.93
C ASP A 66 8.51 -9.83 -26.62
N CYS A 67 7.59 -9.12 -25.97
CA CYS A 67 7.80 -8.51 -24.66
C CYS A 67 7.82 -9.60 -23.58
N THR A 68 9.01 -9.93 -23.08
CA THR A 68 9.24 -10.95 -22.05
C THR A 68 10.09 -10.39 -20.91
N ALA A 69 10.13 -11.08 -19.78
CA ALA A 69 10.97 -10.67 -18.66
C ALA A 69 12.46 -10.63 -19.08
N GLN A 70 13.07 -9.45 -19.04
CA GLN A 70 14.50 -9.26 -19.25
C GLN A 70 15.31 -9.83 -18.06
N HIS A 71 14.73 -9.81 -16.86
CA HIS A 71 15.40 -10.26 -15.65
C HIS A 71 14.50 -11.14 -14.77
N LYS A 72 15.11 -12.12 -14.08
CA LYS A 72 14.41 -13.06 -13.19
C LYS A 72 13.64 -12.38 -12.06
N TRP A 73 14.11 -11.23 -11.59
CA TRP A 73 13.49 -10.53 -10.48
C TRP A 73 12.12 -9.94 -10.84
N GLN A 74 11.87 -9.62 -12.12
CA GLN A 74 10.60 -9.05 -12.59
C GLN A 74 9.41 -10.00 -12.35
N ILE A 75 9.69 -11.31 -12.36
CA ILE A 75 8.72 -12.39 -12.11
C ILE A 75 8.85 -13.02 -10.72
N SER A 76 9.78 -12.55 -9.88
CA SER A 76 10.00 -13.08 -8.53
C SER A 76 9.28 -12.23 -7.49
N THR A 77 9.07 -12.75 -6.28
CA THR A 77 8.47 -11.99 -5.16
C THR A 77 8.99 -12.50 -3.83
N PHE A 78 9.43 -11.57 -2.99
CA PHE A 78 10.03 -11.86 -1.69
C PHE A 78 9.33 -11.03 -0.61
N PRO A 79 8.15 -11.46 -0.11
CA PRO A 79 7.39 -10.66 0.83
C PRO A 79 8.01 -10.72 2.23
N SER A 80 7.99 -9.60 2.95
CA SER A 80 8.50 -9.43 4.30
C SER A 80 7.38 -9.25 5.32
N CYS A 81 6.39 -10.16 5.27
CA CYS A 81 5.15 -10.09 6.03
C CYS A 81 5.30 -9.92 7.54
N ASN A 82 6.35 -10.47 8.16
CA ASN A 82 6.57 -10.29 9.60
C ASN A 82 6.76 -8.82 9.97
N HIS A 83 7.56 -8.06 9.19
CA HIS A 83 7.78 -6.64 9.45
C HIS A 83 6.49 -5.85 9.30
N VAL A 84 5.66 -6.19 8.31
CA VAL A 84 4.34 -5.57 8.13
C VAL A 84 3.42 -5.85 9.33
N PHE A 85 3.38 -7.10 9.80
CA PHE A 85 2.50 -7.51 10.90
C PHE A 85 2.99 -7.08 12.29
N GLU A 86 4.24 -6.64 12.41
CA GLU A 86 4.81 -6.10 13.64
C GLU A 86 4.51 -4.60 13.84
N ILE A 87 4.01 -3.90 12.80
CA ILE A 87 3.61 -2.50 12.91
C ILE A 87 2.40 -2.38 13.82
N ASP A 88 2.57 -1.60 14.89
CA ASP A 88 1.56 -1.39 15.90
C ASP A 88 0.64 -0.21 15.53
N LEU A 89 -0.60 -0.53 15.18
CA LEU A 89 -1.63 0.47 14.89
C LEU A 89 -2.49 0.81 16.13
N THR A 90 -2.22 0.21 17.30
CA THR A 90 -3.12 0.29 18.47
C THR A 90 -3.31 1.69 19.04
N ASP A 91 -2.41 2.62 18.70
CA ASP A 91 -2.44 4.02 19.15
C ASP A 91 -3.41 4.92 18.35
N LEU A 92 -4.11 4.36 17.36
CA LEU A 92 -5.20 5.03 16.66
C LEU A 92 -6.31 5.43 17.65
N GLY A 93 -6.42 6.73 17.93
CA GLY A 93 -7.46 7.29 18.80
C GLY A 93 -7.05 7.60 20.24
N ALA A 94 -5.76 7.50 20.59
CA ALA A 94 -5.28 8.10 21.84
C ALA A 94 -5.37 9.64 21.71
N GLY A 95 -6.42 10.23 22.27
CA GLY A 95 -6.83 11.63 22.07
C GLY A 95 -5.84 12.74 22.50
N SER A 96 -4.56 12.46 22.66
CA SER A 96 -3.51 13.47 22.85
C SER A 96 -2.62 13.58 21.61
N LYS A 97 -2.76 14.70 20.87
CA LYS A 97 -1.88 15.10 19.73
C LYS A 97 -0.37 15.12 20.04
N ILE A 98 0.03 14.99 21.30
CA ILE A 98 1.41 15.14 21.76
C ILE A 98 2.22 13.85 21.58
N ASP A 99 1.56 12.68 21.52
CA ASP A 99 2.19 11.35 21.38
C ASP A 99 1.57 10.52 20.24
N GLU A 100 1.00 11.15 19.22
CA GLU A 100 0.33 10.44 18.11
C GLU A 100 1.35 9.61 17.30
N ARG A 101 1.45 8.30 17.60
CA ARG A 101 2.33 7.39 16.87
C ARG A 101 1.74 6.90 15.56
N VAL A 102 0.42 7.02 15.39
CA VAL A 102 -0.28 6.50 14.22
C VAL A 102 -1.37 7.47 13.81
N ARG A 103 -1.39 7.87 12.55
CA ARG A 103 -2.50 8.65 11.98
C ARG A 103 -2.72 8.34 10.51
N LEU A 104 -3.95 8.50 10.05
CA LEU A 104 -4.24 8.55 8.62
C LEU A 104 -3.66 9.87 8.06
N VAL A 105 -2.90 9.76 6.98
CA VAL A 105 -2.24 10.90 6.32
C VAL A 105 -3.01 11.29 5.07
N ASN A 106 -3.38 10.29 4.28
CA ASN A 106 -4.06 10.46 3.00
C ASN A 106 -4.76 9.16 2.64
N ASN A 107 -5.73 9.24 1.73
CA ASN A 107 -6.45 8.10 1.17
C ASN A 107 -6.54 8.27 -0.35
N GLY A 108 -6.14 7.24 -1.07
CA GLY A 108 -6.40 7.12 -2.50
C GLY A 108 -7.69 6.34 -2.74
N TYR A 109 -7.99 6.09 -4.02
CA TYR A 109 -9.11 5.22 -4.35
C TYR A 109 -8.92 3.82 -3.74
N TRP A 110 -7.74 3.20 -3.90
CA TRP A 110 -7.48 1.82 -3.49
C TRP A 110 -6.83 1.64 -2.12
N ARG A 111 -6.01 2.60 -1.68
CA ARG A 111 -5.15 2.45 -0.50
C ARG A 111 -5.26 3.63 0.46
N ASP A 112 -5.23 3.32 1.74
CA ASP A 112 -4.98 4.28 2.81
C ASP A 112 -3.48 4.43 3.04
N VAL A 113 -3.04 5.63 3.39
CA VAL A 113 -1.67 5.94 3.78
C VAL A 113 -1.65 6.39 5.23
N TRP A 114 -1.00 5.61 6.07
CA TRP A 114 -0.84 5.85 7.49
C TRP A 114 0.56 6.34 7.78
N PHE A 115 0.68 7.40 8.57
CA PHE A 115 1.89 7.69 9.30
C PHE A 115 1.98 6.72 10.46
N VAL A 116 3.13 6.08 10.63
CA VAL A 116 3.43 5.25 11.80
C VAL A 116 4.81 5.61 12.35
N GLN A 117 4.91 5.77 13.66
CA GLN A 117 6.17 5.90 14.37
C GLN A 117 6.45 4.60 15.11
N GLU A 118 7.50 3.90 14.67
CA GLU A 118 7.92 2.63 15.27
C GLU A 118 8.59 2.84 16.63
N TYR A 119 8.81 1.73 17.36
CA TYR A 119 9.46 1.74 18.68
C TYR A 119 10.90 2.26 18.65
N ASP A 120 11.58 2.22 17.50
CA ASP A 120 12.90 2.80 17.31
C ASP A 120 12.87 4.32 17.03
N GLY A 121 11.67 4.92 17.06
CA GLY A 121 11.43 6.34 16.84
C GLY A 121 11.37 6.74 15.36
N LYS A 122 11.60 5.81 14.42
CA LYS A 122 11.55 6.12 12.99
C LYS A 122 10.12 6.25 12.50
N LYS A 123 9.93 7.22 11.61
CA LYS A 123 8.69 7.47 10.91
C LYS A 123 8.64 6.60 9.65
N ARG A 124 7.49 5.98 9.39
CA ARG A 124 7.21 5.23 8.17
C ARG A 124 5.85 5.64 7.60
N ALA A 125 5.71 5.44 6.30
CA ALA A 125 4.41 5.43 5.63
C ALA A 125 3.96 3.96 5.47
N LEU A 126 2.93 3.55 6.20
CA LEU A 126 2.26 2.28 5.98
C LEU A 126 1.15 2.49 4.95
N LYS A 127 1.15 1.75 3.85
CA LYS A 127 0.08 1.76 2.85
C LYS A 127 -0.71 0.47 2.94
N THR A 128 -2.02 0.55 3.16
CA THR A 128 -2.92 -0.62 3.25
C THR A 128 -4.02 -0.52 2.20
N ILE A 129 -4.58 -1.65 1.76
CA ILE A 129 -5.84 -1.62 0.99
C ILE A 129 -6.97 -1.09 1.88
N ARG A 130 -7.89 -0.32 1.29
CA ARG A 130 -9.09 0.15 2.00
C ARG A 130 -10.03 -1.03 2.25
N TYR A 131 -10.69 -1.05 3.42
CA TYR A 131 -11.59 -2.14 3.81
C TYR A 131 -12.81 -2.31 2.89
N GLU A 132 -13.17 -1.28 2.14
CA GLU A 132 -14.27 -1.31 1.17
C GLU A 132 -13.95 -2.09 -0.11
N HIS A 133 -12.67 -2.34 -0.38
CA HIS A 133 -12.24 -3.07 -1.58
C HIS A 133 -11.97 -4.53 -1.28
N ASP A 134 -12.57 -5.39 -2.10
CA ASP A 134 -12.26 -6.81 -2.09
C ASP A 134 -10.84 -7.07 -2.63
N PHE A 135 -10.31 -8.23 -2.27
CA PHE A 135 -9.07 -8.70 -2.85
C PHE A 135 -9.26 -9.04 -4.34
N GLU A 136 -8.46 -8.41 -5.19
CA GLU A 136 -8.38 -8.70 -6.62
C GLU A 136 -6.95 -9.02 -7.03
N LEU A 137 -6.76 -10.05 -7.87
CA LEU A 137 -5.44 -10.48 -8.34
C LEU A 137 -4.73 -9.36 -9.09
N ARG A 138 -5.47 -8.56 -9.86
CA ARG A 138 -4.95 -7.38 -10.55
C ARG A 138 -4.28 -6.38 -9.63
N ASN A 139 -4.96 -6.01 -8.55
CA ASN A 139 -4.44 -5.03 -7.59
C ASN A 139 -3.28 -5.61 -6.78
N TYR A 140 -3.36 -6.89 -6.43
CA TYR A 140 -2.26 -7.62 -5.80
C TYR A 140 -1.00 -7.59 -6.67
N ASP A 141 -1.12 -7.88 -7.98
CA ASP A 141 0.03 -7.85 -8.89
C ASP A 141 0.59 -6.44 -9.09
N ARG A 142 -0.26 -5.41 -9.14
CA ARG A 142 0.19 -4.01 -9.19
C ARG A 142 0.97 -3.60 -7.94
N HIS A 143 0.48 -3.94 -6.76
CA HIS A 143 1.20 -3.64 -5.51
C HIS A 143 2.50 -4.45 -5.38
N ARG A 144 2.53 -5.68 -5.90
CA ARG A 144 3.76 -6.48 -6.02
C ARG A 144 4.78 -5.82 -6.93
N LYS A 145 4.35 -5.30 -8.09
CA LYS A 145 5.21 -4.55 -9.03
C LYS A 145 5.77 -3.28 -8.36
N ASP A 146 4.92 -2.49 -7.70
CA ASP A 146 5.36 -1.30 -6.93
C ASP A 146 6.48 -1.66 -5.94
N ALA A 147 6.29 -2.74 -5.19
CA ALA A 147 7.24 -3.16 -4.17
C ALA A 147 8.59 -3.60 -4.77
N LEU A 148 8.57 -4.40 -5.83
CA LEU A 148 9.79 -4.87 -6.50
C LEU A 148 10.57 -3.71 -7.11
N VAL A 149 9.88 -2.78 -7.78
CA VAL A 149 10.52 -1.61 -8.38
C VAL A 149 11.13 -0.72 -7.30
N SER A 150 10.41 -0.51 -6.18
CA SER A 150 10.90 0.31 -5.06
C SER A 150 12.12 -0.33 -4.37
N GLU A 151 12.15 -1.66 -4.24
CA GLU A 151 13.31 -2.39 -3.69
C GLU A 151 14.56 -2.19 -4.55
N ARG A 152 14.42 -2.19 -5.87
CA ARG A 152 15.55 -1.95 -6.78
C ARG A 152 16.04 -0.51 -6.78
N LEU A 153 15.14 0.42 -6.51
CA LEU A 153 15.43 1.85 -6.51
C LEU A 153 15.84 2.40 -5.14
N THR A 154 16.00 1.55 -4.12
CA THR A 154 16.46 1.93 -2.78
C THR A 154 17.84 2.62 -2.78
N ALA A 155 18.63 2.48 -3.86
CA ALA A 155 19.91 3.21 -4.01
C ALA A 155 19.74 4.64 -4.57
N SER A 156 18.58 4.97 -5.16
CA SER A 156 18.30 6.31 -5.68
C SER A 156 17.88 7.25 -4.55
N PRO A 157 18.54 8.41 -4.38
CA PRO A 157 18.13 9.39 -3.38
C PRO A 157 16.85 10.15 -3.76
N ASN A 158 16.29 9.90 -4.95
CA ASN A 158 15.09 10.57 -5.45
C ASN A 158 13.87 9.65 -5.48
N VAL A 159 13.99 8.42 -4.97
CA VAL A 159 12.91 7.44 -4.87
C VAL A 159 12.78 7.04 -3.41
N VAL A 160 11.54 6.96 -2.92
CA VAL A 160 11.29 6.57 -1.53
C VAL A 160 11.68 5.12 -1.30
N ASP A 161 12.35 4.86 -0.18
CA ASP A 161 12.70 3.50 0.19
C ASP A 161 11.46 2.68 0.54
N ILE A 162 11.50 1.39 0.20
CA ILE A 162 10.58 0.39 0.73
C ILE A 162 11.30 -0.44 1.79
N TYR A 163 10.67 -0.61 2.94
CA TYR A 163 11.20 -1.43 4.04
C TYR A 163 10.51 -2.78 4.13
N ALA A 164 9.22 -2.86 3.79
CA ALA A 164 8.50 -4.11 3.79
C ALA A 164 7.32 -4.15 2.81
N PHE A 165 6.97 -5.36 2.39
CA PHE A 165 5.83 -5.62 1.51
C PHE A 165 5.17 -6.96 1.84
N CYS A 166 3.84 -6.99 1.88
CA CYS A 166 3.05 -8.20 2.03
C CYS A 166 1.65 -8.01 1.45
N GLY A 167 1.35 -8.69 0.34
CA GLY A 167 0.04 -8.63 -0.30
C GLY A 167 -0.28 -7.24 -0.85
N ASN A 168 -1.32 -6.61 -0.32
CA ASN A 168 -1.67 -5.24 -0.69
C ASN A 168 -1.09 -4.19 0.27
N THR A 169 -0.24 -4.61 1.20
CA THR A 169 0.34 -3.75 2.23
C THR A 169 1.82 -3.51 1.95
N GLY A 170 2.26 -2.25 2.08
CA GLY A 170 3.67 -1.88 1.96
C GLY A 170 4.07 -0.85 3.00
N VAL A 171 5.34 -0.86 3.39
CA VAL A 171 5.93 0.01 4.40
C VAL A 171 7.05 0.78 3.72
N PHE A 172 6.95 2.10 3.71
CA PHE A 172 7.83 2.99 2.97
C PHE A 172 8.45 4.03 3.89
N GLU A 173 9.50 4.68 3.39
CA GLU A 173 10.00 5.93 3.93
C GLU A 173 8.86 6.96 4.07
N PHE A 174 8.86 7.68 5.19
CA PHE A 174 7.89 8.75 5.42
C PHE A 174 8.43 10.07 4.90
N GLY A 175 7.77 10.63 3.89
CA GLY A 175 8.05 11.97 3.37
C GLY A 175 7.44 13.06 4.25
N ASP A 176 8.25 13.70 5.09
CA ASP A 176 7.80 14.80 5.98
C ASP A 176 7.39 16.08 5.23
N GLY A 177 7.70 16.19 3.93
CA GLY A 177 7.51 17.40 3.12
C GLY A 177 6.14 17.56 2.46
N GLY A 178 5.23 16.59 2.62
CA GLY A 178 3.98 16.53 1.85
C GLY A 178 4.20 16.01 0.42
N ASP A 179 3.16 16.10 -0.41
CA ASP A 179 3.24 15.71 -1.82
C ASP A 179 3.42 16.90 -2.77
N VAL A 180 3.82 16.59 -4.00
CA VAL A 180 4.12 17.59 -5.03
C VAL A 180 2.84 18.28 -5.52
N ASP A 181 1.70 17.61 -5.45
CA ASP A 181 0.42 18.16 -5.90
C ASP A 181 0.02 19.32 -4.99
N ASP A 182 0.02 19.11 -3.68
CA ASP A 182 -0.25 20.16 -2.69
C ASP A 182 0.73 21.34 -2.78
N ALA A 183 2.00 21.09 -3.13
CA ALA A 183 3.02 22.13 -3.23
C ALA A 183 2.79 23.07 -4.43
N ILE A 184 2.32 22.53 -5.56
CA ILE A 184 2.15 23.28 -6.80
C ILE A 184 0.69 23.77 -6.96
N TRP A 185 -0.29 22.97 -6.53
CA TRP A 185 -1.74 23.24 -6.57
C TRP A 185 -2.35 23.22 -5.15
N PRO A 186 -1.93 24.12 -4.24
CA PRO A 186 -2.51 24.16 -2.89
C PRO A 186 -4.01 24.45 -2.94
N GLN A 187 -4.75 23.92 -1.96
CA GLN A 187 -6.21 24.03 -1.89
C GLN A 187 -6.74 25.47 -2.01
N GLU A 188 -8.00 25.57 -2.46
CA GLU A 188 -8.64 26.82 -2.90
C GLU A 188 -8.46 27.98 -1.91
N GLY A 189 -7.87 29.06 -2.42
CA GLY A 189 -7.61 30.30 -1.68
C GLY A 189 -6.13 30.55 -1.35
N SER A 190 -5.30 29.51 -1.39
CA SER A 190 -3.85 29.64 -1.24
C SER A 190 -3.16 29.67 -2.60
N LYS A 191 -2.11 30.49 -2.74
CA LYS A 191 -1.22 30.44 -3.91
C LYS A 191 -0.01 29.59 -3.58
N SER A 192 0.47 28.82 -4.56
CA SER A 192 1.75 28.12 -4.43
C SER A 192 2.83 29.12 -4.02
N THR A 193 3.53 28.81 -2.94
CA THR A 193 4.65 29.59 -2.41
C THR A 193 5.96 29.26 -3.11
N LEU A 194 5.96 28.27 -4.03
CA LEU A 194 7.14 27.84 -4.76
C LEU A 194 7.66 28.92 -5.68
N THR A 195 8.89 29.36 -5.41
CA THR A 195 9.69 30.19 -6.30
C THR A 195 10.02 29.45 -7.60
N MET A 196 10.39 30.18 -8.66
CA MET A 196 10.85 29.57 -9.91
C MET A 196 12.06 28.64 -9.72
N LEU A 197 12.93 28.97 -8.77
CA LEU A 197 14.09 28.14 -8.44
C LEU A 197 13.68 26.82 -7.78
N GLU A 198 12.72 26.84 -6.86
CA GLU A 198 12.21 25.63 -6.21
C GLU A 198 11.46 24.74 -7.20
N ARG A 199 10.68 25.33 -8.11
CA ARG A 199 10.04 24.58 -9.21
C ARG A 199 11.08 23.89 -10.08
N LEU A 200 12.16 24.59 -10.47
CA LEU A 200 13.24 24.00 -11.24
C LEU A 200 13.93 22.86 -10.49
N ARG A 201 14.14 22.99 -9.18
CA ARG A 201 14.70 21.92 -8.33
C ARG A 201 13.79 20.69 -8.29
N LEU A 202 12.48 20.88 -8.07
CA LEU A 202 11.50 19.79 -8.10
C LEU A 202 11.50 19.08 -9.47
N THR A 203 11.45 19.84 -10.57
CA THR A 203 11.52 19.27 -11.92
C THR A 203 12.81 18.47 -12.13
N LEU A 204 13.95 18.98 -11.67
CA LEU A 204 15.22 18.28 -11.79
C LEU A 204 15.23 16.97 -10.99
N GLN A 205 14.70 16.98 -9.76
CA GLN A 205 14.60 15.77 -8.93
C GLN A 205 13.68 14.71 -9.55
N ILE A 206 12.52 15.11 -10.06
CA ILE A 206 11.57 14.21 -10.77
C ILE A 206 12.22 13.65 -12.05
N ALA A 207 12.91 14.48 -12.82
CA ALA A 207 13.61 14.02 -14.01
C ALA A 207 14.73 13.03 -13.66
N THR A 208 15.42 13.25 -12.54
CA THR A 208 16.47 12.35 -12.06
C THR A 208 15.88 11.03 -11.56
N SER A 209 14.78 11.04 -10.80
CA SER A 209 14.12 9.80 -10.36
C SER A 209 13.59 8.98 -11.53
N LEU A 210 13.08 9.63 -12.58
CA LEU A 210 12.66 8.96 -13.80
C LEU A 210 13.85 8.37 -14.57
N ALA A 211 14.96 9.09 -14.63
CA ALA A 211 16.20 8.57 -15.22
C ALA A 211 16.72 7.36 -14.43
N ASP A 212 16.67 7.39 -13.10
CA ASP A 212 17.06 6.26 -12.24
C ASP A 212 16.13 5.05 -12.48
N LEU A 213 14.81 5.28 -12.56
CA LEU A 213 13.82 4.25 -12.89
C LEU A 213 14.06 3.61 -14.26
N HIS A 214 14.47 4.38 -15.26
CA HIS A 214 14.78 3.84 -16.59
C HIS A 214 16.12 3.08 -16.63
N ASN A 215 17.04 3.35 -15.69
CA ASN A 215 18.43 2.89 -15.78
C ASN A 215 18.93 2.02 -14.62
N PHE A 216 18.10 1.65 -13.64
CA PHE A 216 18.58 0.97 -12.43
C PHE A 216 19.27 -0.39 -12.70
N ASP A 217 18.93 -1.06 -13.80
CA ASP A 217 19.58 -2.30 -14.26
C ASP A 217 20.57 -2.11 -15.44
N LYS A 218 20.89 -0.86 -15.80
CA LYS A 218 21.92 -0.46 -16.80
C LYS A 218 21.68 -0.89 -18.26
N GLU A 219 20.43 -1.11 -18.65
CA GLU A 219 20.04 -1.43 -20.05
C GLU A 219 19.29 -0.27 -20.76
N GLY A 220 19.47 0.97 -20.30
CA GLY A 220 18.86 2.18 -20.90
C GLY A 220 19.79 2.98 -21.79
#